data_AF-A0A1X0SE04-F1
#
_entry.id   AF-A0A1X0SE04-F1
#
_cell.length_a   1.000
_cell.length_b   1.000
_cell.length_c   1.000
_cell.angle_alpha   90.00
_cell.angle_beta   90.00
_cell.angle_gamma   90.00
#
_symmetry.space_group_name_H-M   'P 1'
#
loop_
_entity.id
_entity.type
_entity.pdbx_description
1 polymer ?
#
loop_
_entity_poly.entity_id
_entity_poly.type
_entity_poly.pdbx_seq_one_letter_code
_entity_poly.pdbx_strand_id
1 'polypeptide(L)'
;MLYEAHPIVLVFCVDKVCQAVMETFEQSKTKVHMFETTYYHWAKKCYLISNKIISPALNNKSSEHMDPIVAIQYFLGSQQRNIMALDFYDNPMIIELYKIAKIETEKYVEASNSQLSALSTICSISESQFNKIKELLKDEIPENSKVFKYINQGAQYHSRMKRKYKEAISGLNDENGTLTPMQDPEEIKNAEPLVQKTVV
;
A
#
# COMPACT_ATOMS: atom_id res chain seq x y z
N MET A 1 -30.46 -9.50 -4.26
CA MET A 1 -29.88 -10.42 -3.27
C MET A 1 -29.86 -9.69 -1.94
N LEU A 2 -30.78 -10.00 -1.03
CA LEU A 2 -30.82 -9.41 0.32
C LEU A 2 -29.97 -10.27 1.24
N TYR A 3 -28.96 -9.68 1.87
CA TYR A 3 -28.34 -10.27 3.06
C TYR A 3 -29.35 -10.17 4.21
N GLU A 4 -29.74 -11.29 4.82
CA GLU A 4 -30.72 -11.32 5.93
C GLU A 4 -30.21 -10.64 7.22
N ALA A 5 -28.90 -10.38 7.32
CA ALA A 5 -28.28 -9.74 8.48
C ALA A 5 -27.62 -8.40 8.09
N HIS A 6 -28.10 -7.31 8.67
CA HIS A 6 -27.46 -6.00 8.55
C HIS A 6 -26.22 -5.93 9.46
N PRO A 7 -25.01 -5.63 8.94
CA PRO A 7 -23.77 -5.59 9.71
C PRO A 7 -23.74 -4.44 10.73
N ILE A 8 -22.85 -4.58 11.71
CA ILE A 8 -22.40 -3.47 12.56
C ILE A 8 -21.05 -3.01 12.02
N VAL A 9 -20.93 -1.73 11.72
CA VAL A 9 -19.72 -1.13 11.17
C VAL A 9 -18.98 -0.40 12.28
N LEU A 10 -17.66 -0.60 12.38
CA LEU A 10 -16.78 0.15 13.26
C LEU A 10 -15.67 0.78 12.42
N VAL A 11 -15.56 2.11 12.48
CA VAL A 11 -14.60 2.90 11.72
C VAL A 11 -13.56 3.47 12.66
N PHE A 12 -12.29 3.16 12.43
CA PHE A 12 -11.15 3.78 13.10
C PHE A 12 -10.63 4.93 12.24
N CYS A 13 -10.75 6.16 12.73
CA CYS A 13 -10.18 7.32 12.07
C CYS A 13 -8.72 7.50 12.49
N VAL A 14 -7.80 7.23 11.57
CA VAL A 14 -6.35 7.33 11.81
C VAL A 14 -5.76 8.69 11.48
N ASP A 15 -6.46 9.54 10.73
CA ASP A 15 -6.01 10.90 10.37
C ASP A 15 -7.12 11.93 10.67
N LYS A 16 -7.94 12.26 9.67
CA LYS A 16 -9.01 13.25 9.79
C LYS A 16 -10.31 12.74 9.18
N VAL A 17 -11.41 13.08 9.83
CA VAL A 17 -12.76 12.96 9.26
C VAL A 17 -13.21 14.34 8.83
N CYS A 18 -13.75 14.46 7.61
CA CYS A 18 -14.34 15.71 7.16
C CYS A 18 -15.59 16.06 7.98
N GLN A 19 -15.84 17.35 8.14
CA GLN A 19 -16.93 17.84 9.00
C GLN A 19 -18.30 17.32 8.56
N ALA A 20 -18.57 17.29 7.25
CA ALA A 20 -19.85 16.80 6.71
C ALA A 20 -20.13 15.34 7.10
N VAL A 21 -19.10 14.50 7.20
CA VAL A 21 -19.27 13.13 7.71
C VAL A 21 -19.46 13.15 9.22
N MET A 22 -18.65 13.90 9.98
CA MET A 22 -18.79 13.99 11.44
C MET A 22 -20.17 14.48 11.89
N GLU A 23 -20.80 15.40 11.15
CA GLU A 23 -22.14 15.93 11.44
C GLU A 23 -23.25 14.87 11.34
N THR A 24 -23.00 13.76 10.64
CA THR A 24 -23.93 12.63 10.59
C THR A 24 -23.84 11.69 11.81
N PHE A 25 -22.87 11.92 12.69
CA PHE A 25 -22.57 11.07 13.84
C PHE A 25 -22.86 11.82 15.16
N GLU A 26 -23.36 11.10 16.15
CA GLU A 26 -23.65 11.62 17.49
C GLU A 26 -22.92 10.81 18.57
N GLN A 27 -22.69 11.40 19.75
CA GLN A 27 -22.05 10.69 20.87
C GLN A 27 -22.91 9.48 21.28
N SER A 28 -22.31 8.28 21.23
CA SER A 28 -23.05 7.08 21.62
C SER A 28 -23.38 7.13 23.10
N LYS A 29 -24.65 6.89 23.42
CA LYS A 29 -25.16 6.82 24.80
C LYS A 29 -24.70 5.56 25.54
N THR A 30 -24.29 4.53 24.79
CA THR A 30 -23.93 3.21 25.33
C THR A 30 -22.44 2.91 25.24
N LYS A 31 -21.72 3.58 24.32
CA LYS A 31 -20.30 3.38 24.07
C LYS A 31 -19.55 4.71 24.21
N VAL A 32 -18.99 4.94 25.40
CA VAL A 32 -18.39 6.24 25.78
C VAL A 32 -17.29 6.70 24.83
N HIS A 33 -16.53 5.78 24.23
CA HIS A 33 -15.41 6.10 23.34
C HIS A 33 -15.78 6.09 21.84
N MET A 34 -17.06 6.14 21.50
CA MET A 34 -17.52 6.04 20.10
C MET A 34 -18.62 7.05 19.79
N PHE A 35 -18.59 7.57 18.58
CA PHE A 35 -19.76 8.15 17.95
C PHE A 35 -20.59 7.06 17.26
N GLU A 36 -21.90 7.26 17.14
CA GLU A 36 -22.83 6.37 16.45
C GLU A 36 -23.70 7.11 15.44
N THR A 37 -24.10 6.41 14.37
CA THR A 37 -25.09 6.89 13.41
C THR A 37 -25.97 5.74 12.89
N THR A 38 -27.20 6.09 12.54
CA THR A 38 -28.21 5.20 11.94
C THR A 38 -28.44 5.49 10.46
N TYR A 39 -27.70 6.44 9.86
CA TYR A 39 -27.95 6.97 8.51
C TYR A 39 -27.60 5.99 7.36
N TYR A 40 -26.95 4.86 7.65
CA TYR A 40 -26.50 3.93 6.62
C TYR A 40 -27.51 2.78 6.41
N HIS A 41 -28.24 2.83 5.29
CA HIS A 41 -29.29 1.84 4.95
C HIS A 41 -28.81 0.39 4.84
N TRP A 42 -27.51 0.16 4.66
CA TRP A 42 -26.94 -1.18 4.55
C TRP A 42 -26.39 -1.71 5.89
N ALA A 43 -26.36 -0.92 6.97
CA ALA A 43 -25.80 -1.30 8.26
C ALA A 43 -26.82 -1.11 9.39
N LYS A 44 -26.81 -2.02 10.37
CA LYS A 44 -27.67 -1.93 11.55
C LYS A 44 -27.25 -0.76 12.46
N LYS A 45 -25.94 -0.58 12.60
CA LYS A 45 -25.30 0.49 13.36
C LYS A 45 -23.95 0.80 12.73
N CYS A 46 -23.56 2.06 12.74
CA CYS A 46 -22.22 2.50 12.37
C CYS A 46 -21.60 3.26 13.54
N TYR A 47 -20.43 2.83 13.97
CA TYR A 47 -19.66 3.48 15.01
C TYR A 47 -18.39 4.10 14.43
N LEU A 48 -18.02 5.26 14.94
CA LEU A 48 -16.81 5.95 14.59
C LEU A 48 -15.99 6.22 15.84
N ILE A 49 -14.72 5.86 15.79
CA ILE A 49 -13.74 6.17 16.84
C ILE A 49 -12.58 6.96 16.24
N SER A 50 -12.03 7.90 17.01
CA SER A 50 -10.92 8.76 16.58
C SER A 50 -10.10 9.23 17.78
N ASN A 51 -8.87 9.69 17.54
CA ASN A 51 -8.01 10.27 18.57
C ASN A 51 -8.66 11.43 19.32
N LYS A 52 -9.53 12.22 18.66
CA LYS A 52 -10.27 13.30 19.31
C LYS A 52 -11.19 12.78 20.42
N ILE A 53 -11.86 11.66 20.18
CA ILE A 53 -12.85 11.06 21.08
C ILE A 53 -12.17 10.39 22.27
N ILE A 54 -11.04 9.71 22.03
CA ILE A 54 -10.33 8.99 23.09
C ILE A 54 -9.40 9.88 23.91
N SER A 55 -9.12 11.11 23.47
CA SER A 55 -8.21 12.03 24.17
C SER A 55 -8.51 12.22 25.67
N PRO A 56 -9.77 12.32 26.13
CA PRO A 56 -10.06 12.42 27.56
C PRO A 56 -9.67 11.15 28.34
N ALA A 57 -9.78 9.97 27.72
CA ALA A 57 -9.40 8.70 28.32
C ALA A 57 -7.87 8.56 28.43
N LEU A 58 -7.13 9.12 27.47
CA LEU A 58 -5.66 9.11 27.48
C LEU A 58 -5.06 10.09 28.50
N ASN A 59 -5.74 11.21 28.77
CA ASN A 59 -5.28 12.19 29.75
C ASN A 59 -5.29 11.67 31.20
N ASN A 60 -6.08 10.63 31.47
CA ASN A 60 -6.14 9.97 32.77
C ASN A 60 -5.07 8.86 32.84
N LYS A 61 -3.79 9.27 32.84
CA LYS A 61 -2.59 8.39 32.78
C LYS A 61 -2.43 7.41 33.96
N SER A 62 -3.40 7.34 34.87
CA SER A 62 -3.33 6.54 36.10
C SER A 62 -3.79 5.09 35.94
N SER A 63 -4.14 4.65 34.74
CA SER A 63 -4.68 3.30 34.55
C SER A 63 -3.62 2.38 33.94
N GLU A 64 -3.13 1.42 34.73
CA GLU A 64 -2.45 0.21 34.23
C GLU A 64 -3.31 -0.54 33.17
N HIS A 65 -4.62 -0.25 33.12
CA HIS A 65 -5.60 -0.86 32.23
C HIS A 65 -6.23 0.17 31.29
N MET A 66 -5.67 0.31 30.08
CA MET A 66 -6.32 1.05 29.00
C MET A 66 -7.51 0.24 28.46
N ASP A 67 -8.62 0.88 28.12
CA ASP A 67 -9.72 0.19 27.42
C ASP A 67 -9.20 -0.34 26.06
N PRO A 68 -9.47 -1.61 25.68
CA PRO A 68 -8.95 -2.19 24.44
C PRO A 68 -9.27 -1.39 23.18
N ILE A 69 -10.47 -0.82 23.09
CA ILE A 69 -10.87 -0.01 21.94
C ILE A 69 -10.10 1.31 21.91
N VAL A 70 -9.83 1.89 23.07
CA VAL A 70 -8.98 3.09 23.20
C VAL A 70 -7.55 2.78 22.79
N ALA A 71 -7.00 1.64 23.23
CA ALA A 71 -5.65 1.20 22.87
C ALA A 71 -5.49 0.98 21.36
N ILE A 72 -6.45 0.29 20.73
CA ILE A 72 -6.44 0.06 19.28
C ILE A 72 -6.51 1.40 18.54
N GLN A 73 -7.44 2.28 18.88
CA GLN A 73 -7.54 3.58 18.24
C GLN A 73 -6.28 4.42 18.44
N TYR A 74 -5.75 4.48 19.65
CA TYR A 74 -4.52 5.22 19.96
C TYR A 74 -3.36 4.69 19.12
N PHE A 75 -3.16 3.37 19.08
CA PHE A 75 -2.09 2.74 18.32
C PHE A 75 -2.22 3.04 16.82
N LEU A 76 -3.39 2.80 16.23
CA LEU A 76 -3.64 3.05 14.80
C LEU A 76 -3.55 4.53 14.45
N GLY A 77 -4.08 5.41 15.30
CA GLY A 77 -4.09 6.84 15.07
C GLY A 77 -2.74 7.53 15.34
N SER A 78 -1.83 6.90 16.09
CA SER A 78 -0.49 7.45 16.33
C SER A 78 0.42 7.30 15.12
N GLN A 79 0.19 6.26 14.30
CA GLN A 79 0.96 5.95 13.08
C GLN A 79 2.49 5.98 13.27
N GLN A 80 2.97 5.63 14.47
CA GLN A 80 4.39 5.63 14.79
C GLN A 80 5.02 4.31 14.37
N ARG A 81 6.18 4.40 13.70
CA ARG A 81 6.98 3.22 13.32
C ARG A 81 7.82 2.67 14.47
N ASN A 82 8.17 3.53 15.42
CA ASN A 82 8.97 3.16 16.59
C ASN A 82 8.08 3.17 17.83
N ILE A 83 8.04 2.05 18.56
CA ILE A 83 7.29 1.95 19.81
C ILE A 83 7.71 3.03 20.82
N MET A 84 8.99 3.41 20.86
CA MET A 84 9.51 4.42 21.78
C MET A 84 9.02 5.84 21.45
N ALA A 85 8.42 6.06 20.28
CA ALA A 85 7.79 7.32 19.92
C ALA A 85 6.33 7.42 20.41
N LEU A 86 5.80 6.37 21.04
CA LEU A 86 4.47 6.36 21.63
C LEU A 86 4.53 6.81 23.10
N ASP A 87 3.61 7.69 23.51
CA ASP A 87 3.47 8.15 24.89
C ASP A 87 3.21 7.03 25.90
N PHE A 88 2.64 5.91 25.44
CA PHE A 88 2.28 4.73 26.24
C PHE A 88 3.12 3.50 25.83
N TYR A 89 4.40 3.70 25.48
CA TYR A 89 5.28 2.62 25.01
C TYR A 89 5.50 1.49 26.02
N ASP A 90 5.31 1.76 27.30
CA ASP A 90 5.44 0.83 28.42
C ASP A 90 4.13 0.09 28.75
N ASN A 91 3.01 0.51 28.14
CA ASN A 91 1.73 -0.13 28.35
C ASN A 91 1.71 -1.54 27.71
N PRO A 92 1.34 -2.60 28.47
CA PRO A 92 1.35 -3.98 27.97
C PRO A 92 0.51 -4.20 26.69
N MET A 93 -0.65 -3.56 26.55
CA MET A 93 -1.48 -3.70 25.36
C MET A 93 -0.89 -2.98 24.16
N ILE A 94 -0.25 -1.82 24.35
CA ILE A 94 0.45 -1.12 23.25
C ILE A 94 1.65 -1.94 22.77
N ILE A 95 2.39 -2.55 23.69
CA ILE A 95 3.48 -3.48 23.37
C ILE A 95 2.96 -4.67 22.56
N GLU A 96 1.82 -5.25 22.95
CA GLU A 96 1.21 -6.38 22.23
C GLU A 96 0.72 -5.98 20.83
N LEU A 97 0.02 -4.86 20.70
CA LEU A 97 -0.41 -4.33 19.40
C LEU A 97 0.78 -4.05 18.47
N TYR A 98 1.86 -3.48 19.00
CA TYR A 98 3.09 -3.25 18.25
C TYR A 98 3.74 -4.57 17.79
N LYS A 99 3.81 -5.58 18.66
CA LYS A 99 4.33 -6.91 18.30
C LYS A 99 3.52 -7.55 17.18
N ILE A 100 2.18 -7.50 17.26
CA ILE A 100 1.30 -8.02 16.22
C ILE A 100 1.55 -7.27 14.91
N ALA A 101 1.56 -5.94 14.93
CA ALA A 101 1.80 -5.12 13.75
C ALA A 101 3.17 -5.40 13.13
N LYS A 102 4.22 -5.58 13.95
CA LYS A 102 5.56 -5.94 13.50
C LYS A 102 5.55 -7.30 12.77
N ILE A 103 5.00 -8.34 13.39
CA ILE A 103 4.93 -9.68 12.81
C ILE A 103 4.17 -9.68 11.48
N GLU A 104 3.02 -9.01 11.41
CA GLU A 104 2.23 -8.93 10.18
C GLU A 104 2.94 -8.12 9.09
N THR A 105 3.67 -7.07 9.47
CA THR A 105 4.49 -6.29 8.54
C THR A 105 5.65 -7.11 7.99
N GLU A 106 6.35 -7.88 8.83
CA GLU A 106 7.43 -8.78 8.41
C GLU A 106 6.93 -9.82 7.40
N LYS A 107 5.79 -10.47 7.70
CA LYS A 107 5.15 -11.41 6.76
C LYS A 107 4.79 -10.77 5.43
N TYR A 108 4.26 -9.54 5.46
CA TYR A 108 3.93 -8.81 4.24
C TYR A 108 5.18 -8.49 3.40
N VAL A 109 6.26 -8.04 4.05
CA VAL A 109 7.54 -7.76 3.39
C VAL A 109 8.12 -9.03 2.79
N GLU A 110 8.12 -10.15 3.51
CA GLU A 110 8.58 -11.45 3.00
C GLU A 110 7.78 -11.91 1.78
N ALA A 111 6.45 -11.83 1.84
CA ALA A 111 5.59 -12.20 0.72
C ALA A 111 5.83 -11.31 -0.52
N SER A 112 5.96 -10.00 -0.32
CA SER A 112 6.27 -9.03 -1.38
C SER A 112 7.65 -9.30 -2.00
N ASN A 113 8.67 -9.52 -1.17
CA ASN A 113 10.02 -9.86 -1.63
C ASN A 113 10.02 -11.17 -2.44
N SER A 114 9.27 -12.18 -2.01
CA SER A 114 9.10 -13.43 -2.75
C SER A 114 8.48 -13.20 -4.14
N GLN A 115 7.41 -12.41 -4.23
CA GLN A 115 6.78 -12.06 -5.52
C GLN A 115 7.73 -11.28 -6.44
N LEU A 116 8.42 -10.26 -5.93
CA LEU A 116 9.40 -9.50 -6.70
C LEU A 116 10.57 -10.38 -7.16
N SER A 117 11.02 -11.32 -6.34
CA SER A 117 12.07 -12.27 -6.70
C SER A 117 11.66 -13.19 -7.85
N ALA A 118 10.39 -13.65 -7.86
CA ALA A 118 9.83 -14.43 -8.94
C ALA A 118 9.77 -13.61 -10.24
N LEU A 119 9.30 -12.35 -10.18
CA LEU A 119 9.26 -11.45 -11.34
C LEU A 119 10.65 -11.14 -11.90
N SER A 120 11.63 -10.88 -11.02
CA SER A 120 13.03 -10.72 -11.42
C SER A 120 13.58 -11.98 -12.10
N THR A 121 13.23 -13.16 -11.59
CA THR A 121 13.63 -14.46 -12.17
C THR A 121 13.04 -14.64 -13.56
N ILE A 122 11.73 -14.40 -13.73
CA ILE A 122 11.05 -14.45 -15.03
C ILE A 122 11.74 -13.52 -16.02
N CYS A 123 12.02 -12.27 -15.63
CA CYS A 123 12.72 -11.33 -16.50
C CYS A 123 14.13 -11.82 -16.87
N SER A 124 14.87 -12.40 -15.93
CA SER A 124 16.19 -12.96 -16.21
C SER A 124 16.13 -14.14 -17.18
N ILE A 125 15.12 -15.00 -17.06
CA ILE A 125 14.90 -16.12 -17.99
C ILE A 125 14.55 -15.59 -19.37
N SER A 126 13.59 -14.65 -19.47
CA SER A 126 13.18 -14.06 -20.74
C SER A 126 14.34 -13.33 -21.45
N GLU A 127 15.12 -12.53 -20.71
CA GLU A 127 16.35 -11.88 -21.22
C GLU A 127 17.33 -12.93 -21.80
N SER A 128 17.55 -14.03 -21.08
CA SER A 128 18.41 -15.13 -21.56
C SER A 128 17.87 -15.78 -22.83
N GLN A 129 16.55 -15.98 -22.95
CA GLN A 129 15.94 -16.56 -24.15
C GLN A 129 16.11 -15.65 -25.37
N PHE A 130 15.91 -14.33 -25.23
CA PHE A 130 16.19 -13.40 -26.31
C PHE A 130 17.66 -13.45 -26.75
N ASN A 131 18.59 -13.50 -25.79
CA ASN A 131 20.01 -13.64 -26.11
C ASN A 131 20.34 -14.97 -26.79
N LYS A 132 19.71 -16.09 -26.40
CA LYS A 132 19.86 -17.38 -27.09
C LYS A 132 19.36 -17.33 -28.54
N ILE A 133 18.19 -16.74 -28.76
CA ILE A 133 17.63 -16.57 -30.11
C ILE A 133 18.58 -15.71 -30.95
N LYS A 134 19.14 -14.64 -30.36
CA LYS A 134 20.15 -13.79 -31.01
C LYS A 134 21.34 -14.62 -31.49
N GLU A 135 21.91 -15.44 -30.60
CA GLU A 135 23.07 -16.26 -30.90
C GLU A 135 22.81 -17.33 -31.97
N LEU A 136 21.59 -17.90 -32.01
CA LEU A 136 21.22 -18.89 -33.02
C LEU A 136 21.07 -18.27 -34.41
N LEU A 137 20.59 -17.03 -34.50
CA LEU A 137 20.27 -16.39 -35.79
C LEU A 137 21.41 -15.52 -36.36
N LYS A 138 22.50 -15.31 -35.61
CA LYS A 138 23.56 -14.35 -35.97
C LYS A 138 24.25 -14.65 -37.29
N ASP A 139 24.31 -15.92 -37.67
CA ASP A 139 24.95 -16.39 -38.91
C ASP A 139 23.93 -16.56 -40.05
N GLU A 140 22.62 -16.52 -39.75
CA GLU A 140 21.53 -16.76 -40.71
C GLU A 140 20.90 -15.46 -41.24
N ILE A 141 20.91 -14.39 -40.43
CA ILE A 141 20.21 -13.15 -40.73
C ILE A 141 21.17 -11.95 -40.52
N PRO A 142 21.13 -10.92 -41.37
CA PRO A 142 21.89 -9.69 -41.14
C PRO A 142 21.53 -9.02 -39.80
N GLU A 143 22.54 -8.57 -39.03
CA GLU A 143 22.36 -7.92 -37.72
C GLU A 143 21.48 -6.66 -37.76
N ASN A 144 21.42 -5.96 -38.89
CA ASN A 144 20.60 -4.78 -39.09
C ASN A 144 19.12 -5.09 -39.40
N SER A 145 18.74 -6.37 -39.41
CA SER A 145 17.37 -6.79 -39.69
C SER A 145 16.38 -6.37 -38.60
N LYS A 146 15.10 -6.28 -38.97
CA LYS A 146 14.01 -6.03 -38.01
C LYS A 146 13.93 -7.10 -36.92
N VAL A 147 14.33 -8.34 -37.23
CA VAL A 147 14.34 -9.47 -36.29
C VAL A 147 15.31 -9.19 -35.15
N PHE A 148 16.57 -8.83 -35.45
CA PHE A 148 17.55 -8.46 -34.42
C PHE A 148 17.15 -7.22 -33.63
N LYS A 149 16.51 -6.24 -34.28
CA LYS A 149 15.96 -5.09 -33.58
C LYS A 149 14.95 -5.51 -32.49
N TYR A 150 13.99 -6.37 -32.83
CA TYR A 150 12.99 -6.85 -31.85
C TYR A 150 13.60 -7.73 -30.77
N ILE A 151 14.56 -8.59 -31.11
CA ILE A 151 15.27 -9.42 -30.12
C ILE A 151 16.02 -8.56 -29.10
N ASN A 152 16.79 -7.58 -29.59
CA ASN A 152 17.54 -6.67 -28.72
C ASN A 152 16.59 -5.81 -27.86
N GLN A 153 15.47 -5.34 -28.42
CA GLN A 153 14.45 -4.60 -27.66
C GLN A 153 13.82 -5.46 -26.54
N GLY A 154 13.49 -6.72 -26.84
CA GLY A 154 12.97 -7.67 -25.85
C GLY A 154 13.96 -7.94 -24.72
N ALA A 155 15.22 -8.21 -25.06
CA ALA A 155 16.29 -8.40 -24.08
C ALA A 155 16.46 -7.15 -23.19
N GLN A 156 16.52 -5.96 -23.78
CA GLN A 156 16.66 -4.70 -23.05
C GLN A 156 15.46 -4.42 -22.14
N TYR A 157 14.23 -4.69 -22.60
CA TYR A 157 13.03 -4.51 -21.80
C TYR A 157 13.07 -5.37 -20.54
N HIS A 158 13.34 -6.67 -20.67
CA HIS A 158 13.42 -7.56 -19.52
C HIS A 158 14.60 -7.24 -18.60
N SER A 159 15.73 -6.78 -19.14
CA SER A 159 16.86 -6.31 -18.34
C SER A 159 16.48 -5.10 -17.47
N ARG A 160 15.74 -4.13 -18.03
CA ARG A 160 15.21 -2.97 -17.29
C ARG A 160 14.23 -3.39 -16.21
N MET A 161 13.29 -4.28 -16.51
CA MET A 161 12.29 -4.76 -15.54
C MET A 161 12.95 -5.54 -14.40
N LYS A 162 13.90 -6.44 -14.72
CA LYS A 162 14.71 -7.15 -13.72
C LYS A 162 15.42 -6.18 -12.77
N ARG A 163 16.01 -5.10 -13.30
CA ARG A 163 16.64 -4.07 -12.48
C ARG A 163 15.61 -3.37 -11.58
N LYS A 164 14.46 -2.94 -12.12
CA LYS A 164 13.37 -2.31 -11.35
C LYS A 164 12.92 -3.18 -10.18
N TYR A 165 12.76 -4.49 -10.39
CA TYR A 165 12.35 -5.41 -9.32
C TYR A 165 13.45 -5.63 -8.27
N LYS A 166 14.73 -5.69 -8.67
CA LYS A 166 15.85 -5.79 -7.72
C LYS A 166 15.96 -4.55 -6.85
N GLU A 167 15.81 -3.36 -7.44
CA GLU A 167 15.82 -2.08 -6.72
C GLU A 167 14.65 -1.99 -5.73
N ALA A 168 13.46 -2.48 -6.12
CA ALA A 168 12.31 -2.56 -5.21
C ALA A 168 12.55 -3.51 -4.02
N ILE A 169 13.20 -4.67 -4.25
CA ILE A 169 13.58 -5.59 -3.16
C ILE A 169 14.57 -4.92 -2.20
N SER A 170 15.59 -4.22 -2.71
CA SER A 170 16.53 -3.50 -1.84
C SER A 170 15.82 -2.40 -1.03
N GLY A 171 14.92 -1.64 -1.65
CA GLY A 171 14.19 -0.58 -0.96
C GLY A 171 13.21 -1.10 0.11
N LEU A 172 12.68 -2.32 -0.04
CA LEU A 172 11.88 -2.98 1.00
C LEU A 172 12.71 -3.41 2.21
N ASN A 173 14.02 -3.62 2.03
CA ASN A 173 14.94 -4.04 3.08
C ASN A 173 15.66 -2.86 3.74
N ASP A 174 15.54 -1.65 3.20
CA ASP A 174 16.11 -0.44 3.82
C ASP A 174 15.25 0.00 5.01
N GLU A 175 15.77 -0.19 6.22
CA GLU A 175 15.13 0.23 7.49
C GLU A 175 14.97 1.76 7.61
N ASN A 176 15.63 2.53 6.76
CA ASN A 176 15.49 3.99 6.67
C ASN A 176 14.48 4.38 5.58
N GLY A 177 13.20 4.21 5.89
CA GLY A 177 12.12 4.54 4.97
C GLY A 177 12.05 6.03 4.61
N THR A 178 12.53 6.41 3.43
CA THR A 178 12.04 7.57 2.68
C THR A 178 12.40 7.44 1.20
N LEU A 179 11.62 6.73 0.39
CA LEU A 179 11.55 7.03 -1.04
C LEU A 179 10.12 6.79 -1.55
N THR A 180 9.40 7.87 -1.82
CA THR A 180 8.29 7.87 -2.77
C THR A 180 8.76 7.20 -4.06
N PRO A 181 8.02 6.21 -4.61
CA PRO A 181 8.36 5.63 -5.90
C PRO A 181 8.47 6.76 -6.93
N MET A 182 9.58 6.78 -7.67
CA MET A 182 9.77 7.73 -8.76
C MET A 182 8.64 7.51 -9.78
N GLN A 183 7.87 8.55 -10.06
CA GLN A 183 6.77 8.51 -11.04
C GLN A 183 7.30 8.02 -12.39
N ASP A 184 6.58 7.06 -12.99
CA ASP A 184 6.92 6.59 -14.33
C ASP A 184 6.93 7.79 -15.30
N PRO A 185 7.95 7.93 -16.17
CA PRO A 185 7.93 8.95 -17.20
C PRO A 185 6.72 8.73 -18.13
N GLU A 186 6.05 9.82 -18.51
CA GLU A 186 4.89 9.75 -19.41
C GLU A 186 5.21 8.95 -20.68
N GLU A 187 4.27 8.09 -21.08
CA GLU A 187 4.34 7.37 -22.35
C GLU A 187 4.58 8.36 -23.49
N ILE A 188 5.62 8.09 -24.29
CA ILE A 188 5.90 8.86 -25.51
C ILE A 188 4.70 8.67 -26.44
N LYS A 189 3.82 9.67 -26.50
CA LYS A 189 2.77 9.75 -27.51
C LYS A 189 3.44 9.84 -28.87
N ASN A 190 3.25 8.81 -29.70
CA ASN A 190 3.68 8.84 -31.08
C ASN A 190 3.04 10.06 -31.77
N ALA A 191 3.86 10.91 -32.38
CA ALA A 191 3.39 12.08 -33.12
C ALA A 191 2.41 11.66 -34.22
N GLU A 192 1.25 12.30 -34.25
CA GLU A 192 0.29 12.16 -35.34
C GLU A 192 0.91 12.66 -36.67
N PRO A 193 0.71 11.96 -37.79
CA PRO A 193 1.22 12.41 -39.07
C PRO A 193 0.48 13.69 -39.51
N LEU A 194 1.26 14.70 -39.89
CA LEU A 194 0.80 15.95 -40.49
C LEU A 194 -0.05 15.66 -41.73
N VAL A 195 -1.37 15.82 -41.61
CA VAL A 195 -2.27 15.87 -42.76
C VAL A 195 -2.06 17.21 -43.45
N GLN A 196 -1.41 17.19 -44.61
CA GLN A 196 -1.35 18.33 -45.52
C GLN A 196 -2.78 18.68 -45.97
N LYS A 197 -3.25 19.89 -45.60
CA LYS A 197 -4.45 20.48 -46.19
C LYS A 197 -4.11 20.96 -47.60
N THR A 198 -4.59 20.23 -48.60
CA THR A 198 -4.69 20.74 -49.97
C THR A 198 -5.83 21.75 -50.02
N VAL A 199 -5.51 22.98 -50.43
CA VAL A 199 -6.46 24.06 -50.71
C VAL A 199 -7.13 23.77 -52.06
N VAL A 200 -8.46 23.76 -52.07
CA VAL A 200 -9.29 24.15 -53.23
C VAL A 200 -10.43 24.99 -52.69
#